data_AF-A0A819KKZ7-F1
#
_entry.id   AF-A0A819KKZ7-F1
#
_cell.length_a   1.000
_cell.length_b   1.000
_cell.length_c   1.000
_cell.angle_alpha   90.00
_cell.angle_beta   90.00
_cell.angle_gamma   90.00
#
_symmetry.space_group_name_H-M   'P 1'
#
loop_
_entity.id
_entity.type
_entity.pdbx_description
1 polymer ?
#
loop_
_entity_poly.entity_id
_entity_poly.type
_entity_poly.pdbx_seq_one_letter_code
_entity_poly.pdbx_strand_id
1 'polypeptide(L)'
;AYSYYVEVSADDITWTRIIDYRAYLCRSWQKLYFPPVVATSIRIVGTHNTVNKVFHLVSMEVYYIQKPFALVRDILAPAQNVATLEASAIVSEGVSRVRNALINGDYLSYDWDSGYTCHQLGSGGIVIQLCQPYVVSSMRLLLWDCDNRSYSYYIETSCDNITWSKAVDKQNTACRSWEILTFAPRIVVYIRICGMHNTANEVFHCVHFECPCRPDILKSYMSEQTSILTTDEHEENSVTYDEYCKSLEPLLDILTCNSSSTADNGSLVQTHISLPFMIKSDSAGIYPSEQENDENNT
;
A
#
# COMPACT_ATOMS: atom_id res chain seq x y z
N ALA A 1 11.05 -4.22 9.55
CA ALA A 1 10.10 -3.16 9.16
C ALA A 1 10.20 -2.03 10.16
N TYR A 2 9.76 -0.83 9.79
CA TYR A 2 9.94 0.38 10.58
C TYR A 2 8.61 1.13 10.73
N SER A 3 8.42 1.75 11.88
CA SER A 3 7.38 2.76 12.10
C SER A 3 8.07 4.07 12.43
N TYR A 4 7.53 5.17 11.93
CA TYR A 4 8.15 6.48 12.03
C TYR A 4 7.13 7.59 11.80
N TYR A 5 7.54 8.82 12.04
CA TYR A 5 6.81 10.01 11.58
C TYR A 5 7.79 11.01 10.95
N VAL A 6 7.26 11.92 10.14
CA VAL A 6 8.02 12.97 9.46
C VAL A 6 7.50 14.33 9.88
N GLU A 7 8.41 15.20 10.28
CA GLU A 7 8.14 16.60 10.61
C GLU A 7 8.94 17.52 9.71
N VAL A 8 8.39 18.70 9.48
CA VAL A 8 9.04 19.78 8.73
C VAL A 8 9.04 21.07 9.55
N SER A 9 10.02 21.92 9.30
CA SER A 9 10.15 23.22 9.93
C SER A 9 10.71 24.25 8.96
N ALA A 10 10.29 25.50 9.11
CA ALA A 10 10.84 26.65 8.39
C ALA A 10 11.86 27.46 9.22
N ASP A 11 11.91 27.23 10.54
CA ASP A 11 12.70 28.01 11.50
C ASP A 11 13.52 27.14 12.48
N ASP A 12 13.49 25.81 12.32
CA ASP A 12 14.07 24.80 13.22
C ASP A 12 13.52 24.79 14.66
N ILE A 13 12.52 25.63 14.97
CA ILE A 13 11.93 25.78 16.29
C ILE A 13 10.53 25.14 16.30
N THR A 14 9.70 25.50 15.33
CA THR A 14 8.34 25.04 15.19
C THR A 14 8.30 23.88 14.19
N TRP A 15 7.83 22.72 14.64
CA TRP A 15 7.81 21.50 13.84
C TRP A 15 6.36 21.08 13.57
N THR A 16 6.05 20.88 12.29
CA THR A 16 4.74 20.38 11.84
C THR A 16 4.88 18.95 11.37
N ARG A 17 4.09 18.04 11.94
CA ARG A 17 4.04 16.65 11.47
C ARG A 17 3.25 16.57 10.16
N ILE A 18 3.90 16.04 9.13
CA ILE A 18 3.31 15.87 7.79
C ILE A 18 3.00 14.42 7.45
N ILE A 19 3.62 13.46 8.15
CA ILE A 19 3.38 12.02 8.02
C ILE A 19 3.42 11.41 9.41
N ASP A 20 2.43 10.58 9.75
CA ASP A 20 2.39 9.83 11.01
C ASP A 20 2.17 8.35 10.76
N TYR A 21 3.27 7.61 10.60
CA TYR A 21 3.26 6.16 10.36
C TYR A 21 3.68 5.35 11.58
N ARG A 22 3.42 5.86 12.79
CA ARG A 22 3.79 5.18 14.04
C ARG A 22 3.03 3.85 14.25
N ALA A 23 1.84 3.72 13.67
CA ALA A 23 1.00 2.52 13.77
C ALA A 23 1.19 1.50 12.64
N TYR A 24 2.12 1.76 11.70
CA TYR A 24 2.28 0.95 10.49
C TYR A 24 3.70 0.41 10.37
N LEU A 25 3.84 -0.83 9.90
CA LEU A 25 5.15 -1.44 9.64
C LEU A 25 5.57 -1.26 8.17
N CYS A 26 6.25 -0.16 7.90
CA CYS A 26 6.75 0.21 6.58
C CYS A 26 8.09 -0.49 6.25
N ARG A 27 8.42 -0.61 4.96
CA ARG A 27 9.70 -1.14 4.48
C ARG A 27 10.06 -0.65 3.08
N SER A 28 11.34 -0.80 2.72
CA SER A 28 11.86 -0.50 1.37
C SER A 28 11.63 0.97 0.95
N TRP A 29 11.32 1.25 -0.31
CA TRP A 29 10.98 2.60 -0.77
C TRP A 29 9.52 2.93 -0.45
N GLN A 30 9.30 4.06 0.22
CA GLN A 30 7.97 4.62 0.46
C GLN A 30 7.81 5.92 -0.34
N LYS A 31 6.61 6.14 -0.89
CA LYS A 31 6.18 7.37 -1.53
C LYS A 31 5.23 8.10 -0.59
N LEU A 32 5.78 9.10 0.11
CA LEU A 32 5.07 9.90 1.10
C LEU A 32 4.52 11.15 0.43
N TYR A 33 3.20 11.24 0.31
CA TYR A 33 2.53 12.39 -0.27
C TYR A 33 1.87 13.20 0.84
N PHE A 34 1.99 14.52 0.75
CA PHE A 34 1.43 15.47 1.70
C PHE A 34 1.17 16.80 0.99
N PRO A 35 0.28 17.66 1.50
CA PRO A 35 0.04 18.98 0.93
C PRO A 35 1.32 19.84 0.87
N PRO A 36 1.46 20.75 -0.11
CA PRO A 36 2.63 21.63 -0.19
C PRO A 36 2.84 22.41 1.12
N VAL A 37 4.09 22.44 1.58
CA VAL A 37 4.50 23.12 2.81
C VAL A 37 5.82 23.84 2.58
N VAL A 38 5.97 25.02 3.19
CA VAL A 38 7.25 25.74 3.19
C VAL A 38 8.10 25.18 4.32
N ALA A 39 9.27 24.66 3.98
CA ALA A 39 10.19 24.07 4.95
C ALA A 39 11.65 24.27 4.52
N THR A 40 12.52 24.47 5.50
CA THR A 40 13.98 24.49 5.34
C THR A 40 14.63 23.23 5.90
N SER A 41 13.92 22.54 6.81
CA SER A 41 14.42 21.35 7.50
C SER A 41 13.38 20.26 7.52
N ILE A 42 13.85 19.01 7.38
CA ILE A 42 13.03 17.81 7.49
C ILE A 42 13.64 16.91 8.56
N ARG A 43 12.77 16.40 9.43
CA ARG A 43 13.12 15.48 10.50
C ARG A 43 12.33 14.20 10.32
N ILE A 44 13.03 13.08 10.31
CA ILE A 44 12.43 11.74 10.30
C ILE A 44 12.74 11.09 11.64
N VAL A 45 11.70 10.65 12.34
CA VAL A 45 11.85 10.04 13.67
C VAL A 45 11.32 8.63 13.64
N GLY A 46 12.25 7.67 13.73
CA GLY A 46 11.91 6.26 13.92
C GLY A 46 11.35 6.00 15.31
N THR A 47 10.22 5.30 15.37
CA THR A 47 9.55 4.94 16.64
C THR A 47 9.53 3.44 16.89
N HIS A 48 9.67 2.64 15.84
CA HIS A 48 9.73 1.19 15.95
C HIS A 48 10.63 0.59 14.87
N ASN A 49 11.36 -0.46 15.23
CA ASN A 49 12.03 -1.36 14.30
C ASN A 49 11.85 -2.79 14.81
N THR A 50 11.39 -3.67 13.92
CA THR A 50 11.07 -5.06 14.25
C THR A 50 12.29 -5.93 14.61
N VAL A 51 13.52 -5.44 14.40
CA VAL A 51 14.77 -6.20 14.62
C VAL A 51 15.56 -5.67 15.81
N ASN A 52 15.68 -4.35 15.96
CA ASN A 52 16.48 -3.72 17.00
C ASN A 52 15.99 -2.28 17.27
N LYS A 53 16.74 -1.50 18.06
CA LYS A 53 16.37 -0.12 18.44
C LYS A 53 16.93 0.98 17.53
N VAL A 54 17.47 0.63 16.36
CA VAL A 54 18.10 1.58 15.42
C VAL A 54 17.15 1.87 14.26
N PHE A 55 16.98 3.14 13.92
CA PHE A 55 16.28 3.54 12.70
C PHE A 55 17.29 3.69 11.55
N HIS A 56 17.06 2.96 10.46
CA HIS A 56 17.96 2.96 9.31
C HIS A 56 17.29 3.71 8.15
N LEU A 57 17.84 4.87 7.80
CA LEU A 57 17.46 5.63 6.62
C LEU A 57 18.58 5.49 5.57
N VAL A 58 18.27 4.90 4.43
CA VAL A 58 19.26 4.60 3.39
C VAL A 58 19.33 5.70 2.33
N SER A 59 18.16 6.15 1.87
CA SER A 59 18.03 7.23 0.89
C SER A 59 16.75 8.00 1.16
N MET A 60 16.75 9.27 0.75
CA MET A 60 15.60 10.16 0.84
C MET A 60 15.63 11.09 -0.36
N GLU A 61 14.48 11.27 -0.97
CA GLU A 61 14.29 12.16 -2.11
C GLU A 61 13.06 13.02 -1.84
N VAL A 62 13.13 14.30 -2.23
CA VAL A 62 12.07 15.28 -2.02
C VAL A 62 11.72 15.89 -3.36
N TYR A 63 10.44 15.83 -3.71
CA TYR A 63 9.93 16.28 -4.98
C TYR A 63 8.77 17.25 -4.78
N TYR A 64 8.66 18.23 -5.68
CA TYR A 64 7.42 18.94 -5.89
C TYR A 64 6.75 18.33 -7.13
N ILE A 65 5.56 17.77 -6.96
CA ILE A 65 4.81 17.16 -8.06
C ILE A 65 3.49 17.89 -8.28
N GLN A 66 3.11 18.02 -9.55
CA GLN A 66 1.79 18.55 -9.95
C GLN A 66 0.80 17.43 -10.26
N LYS A 67 1.29 16.18 -10.35
CA LYS A 67 0.43 15.03 -10.61
C LYS A 67 -0.56 14.86 -9.45
N PRO A 68 -1.87 14.73 -9.70
CA PRO A 68 -2.84 14.55 -8.64
C PRO A 68 -2.61 13.22 -7.92
N PHE A 69 -2.81 13.25 -6.60
CA PHE A 69 -2.82 12.08 -5.73
C PHE A 69 -3.98 12.24 -4.75
N ALA A 70 -4.54 11.12 -4.29
CA ALA A 70 -5.62 11.11 -3.32
C ALA A 70 -5.10 10.63 -1.97
N LEU A 71 -5.36 11.41 -0.92
CA LEU A 71 -5.14 11.01 0.46
C LEU A 71 -6.48 10.79 1.13
N VAL A 72 -6.57 9.78 1.99
CA VAL A 72 -7.71 9.57 2.90
C VAL A 72 -7.11 9.49 4.29
N ARG A 73 -7.38 10.50 5.12
CA ARG A 73 -6.76 10.66 6.45
C ARG A 73 -5.23 10.54 6.40
N ASP A 74 -4.62 11.33 5.52
CA ASP A 74 -3.16 11.38 5.26
C ASP A 74 -2.52 10.06 4.78
N ILE A 75 -3.32 9.03 4.50
CA ILE A 75 -2.87 7.78 3.90
C ILE A 75 -3.20 7.77 2.41
N LEU A 76 -2.24 7.35 1.59
CA LEU A 76 -2.40 7.30 0.14
C LEU A 76 -3.50 6.32 -0.28
N ALA A 77 -4.44 6.81 -1.08
CA ALA A 77 -5.39 6.02 -1.85
C ALA A 77 -4.79 5.74 -3.25
N PRO A 78 -4.25 4.53 -3.50
CA PRO A 78 -3.48 4.26 -4.71
C PRO A 78 -4.39 4.20 -5.95
N ALA A 79 -3.92 4.80 -7.04
CA ALA A 79 -4.62 4.82 -8.34
C ALA A 79 -4.30 3.60 -9.23
N GLN A 80 -3.47 2.68 -8.76
CA GLN A 80 -3.00 1.50 -9.49
C GLN A 80 -2.64 0.39 -8.50
N ASN A 81 -2.45 -0.84 -8.99
CA ASN A 81 -1.98 -1.97 -8.17
C ASN A 81 -0.64 -1.63 -7.49
N VAL A 82 -0.61 -1.78 -6.15
CA VAL A 82 0.59 -1.60 -5.30
C VAL A 82 1.10 -2.92 -4.73
N ALA A 83 0.41 -4.03 -4.97
CA ALA A 83 0.92 -5.38 -4.72
C ALA A 83 1.79 -5.84 -5.90
N THR A 84 2.90 -5.14 -6.14
CA THR A 84 3.89 -5.48 -7.18
C THR A 84 5.32 -5.33 -6.65
N LEU A 85 6.27 -6.00 -7.30
CA LEU A 85 7.70 -5.85 -6.99
C LEU A 85 8.20 -4.41 -7.17
N GLU A 86 7.74 -3.73 -8.22
CA GLU A 86 8.09 -2.33 -8.53
C GLU A 86 7.57 -1.37 -7.45
N ALA A 87 6.39 -1.65 -6.89
CA ALA A 87 5.84 -0.94 -5.74
C ALA A 87 6.47 -1.40 -4.41
N SER A 88 7.56 -2.17 -4.46
CA SER A 88 8.29 -2.68 -3.32
C SER A 88 7.46 -3.60 -2.40
N ALA A 89 6.38 -4.22 -2.88
CA ALA A 89 5.67 -5.26 -2.14
C ALA A 89 6.47 -6.58 -2.14
N ILE A 90 6.17 -7.46 -1.17
CA ILE A 90 6.74 -8.80 -1.09
C ILE A 90 5.69 -9.82 -0.67
N VAL A 91 5.91 -11.08 -1.01
CA VAL A 91 5.25 -12.23 -0.37
C VAL A 91 6.15 -12.69 0.77
N SER A 92 5.71 -12.48 2.02
CA SER A 92 6.47 -12.82 3.22
C SER A 92 6.16 -14.23 3.76
N GLU A 93 4.99 -14.77 3.47
CA GLU A 93 4.58 -16.14 3.82
C GLU A 93 3.87 -16.80 2.64
N GLY A 94 3.96 -18.13 2.57
CA GLY A 94 3.54 -18.94 1.43
C GLY A 94 4.74 -19.63 0.77
N VAL A 95 4.44 -20.68 0.01
CA VAL A 95 5.43 -21.50 -0.67
C VAL A 95 5.30 -21.29 -2.18
N SER A 96 6.42 -21.01 -2.83
CA SER A 96 6.51 -20.92 -4.29
C SER A 96 7.91 -21.34 -4.74
N ARG A 97 8.03 -21.86 -5.96
CA ARG A 97 9.34 -22.19 -6.55
C ARG A 97 10.13 -20.94 -6.90
N VAL A 98 9.43 -19.93 -7.39
CA VAL A 98 9.98 -18.62 -7.70
C VAL A 98 9.49 -17.64 -6.66
N ARG A 99 10.42 -16.94 -6.01
CA ARG A 99 10.09 -15.95 -4.99
C ARG A 99 9.17 -14.88 -5.57
N ASN A 100 8.11 -14.53 -4.84
CA ASN A 100 7.11 -13.52 -5.23
C ASN A 100 6.34 -13.84 -6.53
N ALA A 101 6.22 -15.12 -6.91
CA ALA A 101 5.43 -15.53 -8.08
C ALA A 101 4.01 -14.91 -8.09
N LEU A 102 3.38 -14.80 -6.92
CA LEU A 102 2.05 -14.22 -6.77
C LEU A 102 1.89 -12.76 -7.26
N ILE A 103 2.97 -11.97 -7.27
CA ILE A 103 2.92 -10.52 -7.48
C ILE A 103 3.95 -10.03 -8.51
N ASN A 104 4.47 -10.95 -9.34
CA ASN A 104 5.49 -10.65 -10.35
C ASN A 104 4.90 -10.11 -11.68
N GLY A 105 3.57 -10.16 -11.85
CA GLY A 105 2.88 -9.72 -13.07
C GLY A 105 2.68 -10.81 -14.13
N ASP A 106 3.25 -12.00 -13.95
CA ASP A 106 3.08 -13.12 -14.85
C ASP A 106 2.00 -14.09 -14.34
N TYR A 107 0.79 -13.90 -14.87
CA TYR A 107 -0.36 -14.77 -14.61
C TYR A 107 -0.75 -15.58 -15.84
N LEU A 108 0.12 -15.66 -16.84
CA LEU A 108 -0.11 -16.44 -18.07
C LEU A 108 0.77 -17.69 -18.10
N SER A 109 1.94 -17.65 -17.46
CA SER A 109 2.91 -18.74 -17.44
C SER A 109 2.87 -19.46 -16.09
N TYR A 110 1.91 -20.37 -15.92
CA TYR A 110 1.81 -21.24 -14.75
C TYR A 110 1.37 -22.64 -15.16
N ASP A 111 1.92 -23.63 -14.46
CA ASP A 111 1.70 -25.04 -14.72
C ASP A 111 1.81 -25.85 -13.41
N TRP A 112 1.76 -27.17 -13.52
CA TRP A 112 1.72 -28.05 -12.35
C TRP A 112 2.98 -27.95 -11.47
N ASP A 113 4.06 -27.36 -11.98
CA ASP A 113 5.32 -27.18 -11.27
C ASP A 113 5.48 -25.75 -10.72
N SER A 114 5.06 -24.71 -11.46
CA SER A 114 5.42 -23.31 -11.16
C SER A 114 4.35 -22.26 -11.52
N GLY A 115 4.63 -20.99 -11.21
CA GLY A 115 3.75 -19.85 -11.54
C GLY A 115 2.62 -19.58 -10.52
N TYR A 116 2.72 -20.12 -9.31
CA TYR A 116 1.78 -19.86 -8.23
C TYR A 116 2.47 -19.80 -6.87
N THR A 117 1.75 -19.29 -5.88
CA THR A 117 2.08 -19.41 -4.45
C THR A 117 1.01 -20.22 -3.76
N CYS A 118 1.42 -21.08 -2.84
CA CYS A 118 0.51 -21.98 -2.13
C CYS A 118 0.76 -22.02 -0.62
N HIS A 119 -0.20 -22.58 0.11
CA HIS A 119 -0.02 -23.02 1.48
C HIS A 119 -0.89 -24.26 1.75
N GLN A 120 -0.53 -25.03 2.78
CA GLN A 120 -1.32 -26.19 3.20
C GLN A 120 -2.62 -25.71 3.87
N LEU A 121 -3.75 -26.33 3.54
CA LEU A 121 -5.03 -26.04 4.20
C LEU A 121 -4.93 -26.36 5.71
N GLY A 122 -5.48 -25.49 6.54
CA GLY A 122 -5.39 -25.60 8.00
C GLY A 122 -4.02 -25.25 8.60
N SER A 123 -3.04 -24.82 7.78
CA SER A 123 -1.72 -24.39 8.26
C SER A 123 -1.27 -23.10 7.58
N GLY A 124 -1.30 -22.01 8.33
CA GLY A 124 -0.84 -20.69 7.87
C GLY A 124 -1.70 -20.09 6.76
N GLY A 125 -1.07 -19.28 5.92
CA GLY A 125 -1.68 -18.61 4.78
C GLY A 125 -0.61 -18.04 3.85
N ILE A 126 -1.05 -17.31 2.83
CA ILE A 126 -0.16 -16.53 1.97
C ILE A 126 -0.21 -15.08 2.46
N VAL A 127 0.93 -14.52 2.86
CA VAL A 127 1.01 -13.14 3.38
C VAL A 127 1.75 -12.25 2.39
N ILE A 128 1.09 -11.20 1.96
CA ILE A 128 1.64 -10.10 1.17
C ILE A 128 1.89 -8.91 2.11
N GLN A 129 3.09 -8.33 2.04
CA GLN A 129 3.42 -7.08 2.72
C GLN A 129 3.65 -5.97 1.68
N LEU A 130 2.86 -4.91 1.76
CA LEU A 130 3.03 -3.65 1.02
C LEU A 130 4.17 -2.82 1.62
N CYS A 131 4.73 -1.87 0.87
CA CYS A 131 5.86 -1.07 1.34
C CYS A 131 5.49 -0.03 2.41
N GLN A 132 4.23 0.40 2.43
CA GLN A 132 3.69 1.47 3.27
C GLN A 132 2.18 1.25 3.45
N PRO A 133 1.50 1.97 4.36
CA PRO A 133 0.04 1.93 4.44
C PRO A 133 -0.61 2.51 3.18
N TYR A 134 -1.68 1.86 2.72
CA TYR A 134 -2.55 2.33 1.66
C TYR A 134 -4.02 2.20 2.07
N VAL A 135 -4.88 3.13 1.63
CA VAL A 135 -6.34 2.97 1.74
C VAL A 135 -6.85 2.24 0.51
N VAL A 136 -7.43 1.06 0.71
CA VAL A 136 -7.92 0.21 -0.37
C VAL A 136 -9.33 -0.32 -0.07
N SER A 137 -10.08 -0.63 -1.12
CA SER A 137 -11.45 -1.18 -1.04
C SER A 137 -11.70 -2.30 -2.04
N SER A 138 -10.68 -2.70 -2.80
CA SER A 138 -10.80 -3.73 -3.83
C SER A 138 -9.52 -4.55 -3.93
N MET A 139 -9.66 -5.83 -4.24
CA MET A 139 -8.58 -6.77 -4.52
C MET A 139 -9.02 -7.69 -5.66
N ARG A 140 -8.09 -8.31 -6.36
CA ARG A 140 -8.41 -9.47 -7.19
C ARG A 140 -7.34 -10.53 -7.05
N LEU A 141 -7.73 -11.77 -7.25
CA LEU A 141 -6.80 -12.89 -7.26
C LEU A 141 -7.20 -13.90 -8.31
N LEU A 142 -6.20 -14.56 -8.89
CA LEU A 142 -6.37 -15.67 -9.80
C LEU A 142 -6.12 -16.96 -9.02
N LEU A 143 -7.17 -17.74 -8.79
CA LEU A 143 -7.05 -19.09 -8.29
C LEU A 143 -6.58 -20.01 -9.42
N TRP A 144 -5.86 -21.08 -9.06
CA TRP A 144 -5.51 -22.13 -10.01
C TRP A 144 -6.75 -22.64 -10.76
N ASP A 145 -6.70 -22.61 -12.09
CA ASP A 145 -7.83 -22.98 -12.95
C ASP A 145 -7.44 -23.86 -14.15
N CYS A 146 -6.22 -24.42 -14.18
CA CYS A 146 -5.80 -25.40 -15.21
C CYS A 146 -6.59 -26.72 -15.16
N ASP A 147 -7.37 -26.94 -14.10
CA ASP A 147 -8.36 -28.02 -14.02
C ASP A 147 -9.65 -27.54 -13.35
N ASN A 148 -10.60 -28.45 -13.14
CA ASN A 148 -11.95 -28.13 -12.65
C ASN A 148 -12.07 -27.99 -11.13
N ARG A 149 -10.96 -27.85 -10.39
CA ARG A 149 -11.03 -27.64 -8.94
C ARG A 149 -11.65 -26.29 -8.58
N SER A 150 -12.22 -26.23 -7.38
CA SER A 150 -12.70 -25.00 -6.77
C SER A 150 -12.15 -24.87 -5.37
N TYR A 151 -12.13 -23.64 -4.88
CA TYR A 151 -11.57 -23.26 -3.59
C TYR A 151 -12.59 -22.53 -2.73
N SER A 152 -12.37 -22.51 -1.42
CA SER A 152 -12.99 -21.53 -0.53
C SER A 152 -11.91 -20.91 0.35
N TYR A 153 -12.09 -19.65 0.75
CA TYR A 153 -11.05 -18.89 1.46
C TYR A 153 -11.63 -17.70 2.20
N TYR A 154 -10.79 -17.02 2.98
CA TYR A 154 -11.06 -15.66 3.46
C TYR A 154 -9.79 -14.82 3.34
N ILE A 155 -9.94 -13.50 3.37
CA ILE A 155 -8.81 -12.57 3.37
C ILE A 155 -8.86 -11.71 4.61
N GLU A 156 -7.73 -11.60 5.30
CA GLU A 156 -7.50 -10.68 6.39
C GLU A 156 -6.53 -9.57 5.99
N THR A 157 -6.68 -8.42 6.64
CA THR A 157 -5.79 -7.27 6.48
C THR A 157 -5.27 -6.82 7.83
N SER A 158 -4.03 -6.31 7.86
CA SER A 158 -3.38 -5.80 9.06
C SER A 158 -2.48 -4.60 8.75
N CYS A 159 -2.19 -3.80 9.77
CA CYS A 159 -1.26 -2.68 9.74
C CYS A 159 0.09 -3.00 10.40
N ASP A 160 0.10 -3.99 11.30
CA ASP A 160 1.18 -4.29 12.25
C ASP A 160 1.64 -5.77 12.21
N ASN A 161 1.03 -6.60 11.35
CA ASN A 161 1.26 -8.05 11.25
C ASN A 161 0.90 -8.84 12.53
N ILE A 162 0.21 -8.21 13.49
CA ILE A 162 -0.18 -8.81 14.77
C ILE A 162 -1.70 -8.83 14.87
N THR A 163 -2.32 -7.69 14.62
CA THR A 163 -3.77 -7.48 14.70
C THR A 163 -4.36 -7.63 13.31
N TRP A 164 -5.20 -8.65 13.13
CA TRP A 164 -5.80 -8.99 11.83
C TRP A 164 -7.31 -8.77 11.85
N SER A 165 -7.84 -8.27 10.75
CA SER A 165 -9.29 -8.09 10.54
C SER A 165 -9.71 -8.71 9.22
N LYS A 166 -10.82 -9.45 9.23
CA LYS A 166 -11.36 -10.05 8.00
C LYS A 166 -11.89 -8.96 7.06
N ALA A 167 -11.40 -8.94 5.83
CA ALA A 167 -11.84 -8.05 4.76
C ALA A 167 -12.81 -8.73 3.79
N VAL A 168 -12.60 -10.03 3.55
CA VAL A 168 -13.41 -10.84 2.63
C VAL A 168 -13.69 -12.20 3.27
N ASP A 169 -14.94 -12.65 3.18
CA ASP A 169 -15.35 -13.99 3.61
C ASP A 169 -15.95 -14.77 2.43
N LYS A 170 -15.23 -15.80 1.97
CA LYS A 170 -15.65 -16.72 0.90
C LYS A 170 -15.60 -18.17 1.38
N GLN A 171 -15.64 -18.41 2.70
CA GLN A 171 -15.42 -19.75 3.27
C GLN A 171 -16.50 -20.76 2.85
N ASN A 172 -17.72 -20.26 2.60
CA ASN A 172 -18.87 -21.05 2.17
C ASN A 172 -19.20 -20.86 0.68
N THR A 173 -18.23 -20.40 -0.11
CA THR A 173 -18.42 -20.12 -1.55
C THR A 173 -17.38 -20.90 -2.35
N ALA A 174 -17.85 -21.70 -3.32
CA ALA A 174 -16.97 -22.33 -4.30
C ALA A 174 -16.48 -21.27 -5.29
N CYS A 175 -15.20 -20.96 -5.25
CA CYS A 175 -14.53 -19.94 -6.06
C CYS A 175 -13.56 -20.61 -7.03
N ARG A 176 -13.33 -20.00 -8.21
CA ARG A 176 -12.42 -20.52 -9.23
C ARG A 176 -11.94 -19.41 -10.15
N SER A 177 -10.74 -19.54 -10.69
CA SER A 177 -10.15 -18.57 -11.63
C SER A 177 -10.11 -17.18 -11.00
N TRP A 178 -10.36 -16.12 -11.77
CA TRP A 178 -10.37 -14.74 -11.32
C TRP A 178 -11.54 -14.44 -10.38
N GLU A 179 -11.20 -13.98 -9.18
CA GLU A 179 -12.15 -13.43 -8.21
C GLU A 179 -11.88 -11.94 -8.04
N ILE A 180 -12.89 -11.11 -8.29
CA ILE A 180 -12.88 -9.68 -7.97
C ILE A 180 -13.56 -9.49 -6.63
N LEU A 181 -12.85 -8.83 -5.71
CA LEU A 181 -13.26 -8.69 -4.32
C LEU A 181 -13.38 -7.21 -3.99
N THR A 182 -14.47 -6.86 -3.33
CA THR A 182 -14.78 -5.48 -2.91
C THR A 182 -15.19 -5.51 -1.45
N PHE A 183 -14.75 -4.52 -0.68
CA PHE A 183 -15.00 -4.41 0.75
C PHE A 183 -15.00 -2.95 1.19
N ALA A 184 -15.52 -2.68 2.40
CA ALA A 184 -15.48 -1.35 2.98
C ALA A 184 -14.03 -0.83 3.03
N PRO A 185 -13.75 0.42 2.59
CA PRO A 185 -12.40 0.98 2.58
C PRO A 185 -11.68 0.79 3.91
N ARG A 186 -10.39 0.50 3.86
CA ARG A 186 -9.54 0.32 5.06
C ARG A 186 -8.08 0.56 4.76
N ILE A 187 -7.31 0.90 5.79
CA ILE A 187 -5.86 1.04 5.72
C ILE A 187 -5.23 -0.36 5.78
N VAL A 188 -4.30 -0.64 4.87
CA VAL A 188 -3.69 -1.96 4.71
C VAL A 188 -2.17 -1.82 4.55
N VAL A 189 -1.42 -2.62 5.31
CA VAL A 189 0.01 -2.87 5.11
C VAL A 189 0.26 -4.34 4.78
N TYR A 190 -0.46 -5.23 5.44
CA TYR A 190 -0.39 -6.67 5.25
C TYR A 190 -1.73 -7.23 4.79
N ILE A 191 -1.66 -8.25 3.93
CA ILE A 191 -2.80 -8.97 3.40
C ILE A 191 -2.50 -10.45 3.59
N ARG A 192 -3.39 -11.19 4.24
CA ARG A 192 -3.29 -12.65 4.41
C ARG A 192 -4.44 -13.33 3.69
N ILE A 193 -4.10 -14.24 2.79
CA ILE A 193 -5.07 -15.11 2.11
C ILE A 193 -5.03 -16.47 2.80
N CYS A 194 -6.18 -16.90 3.35
CA CYS A 194 -6.32 -18.16 4.06
C CYS A 194 -7.28 -19.08 3.30
N GLY A 195 -6.72 -20.11 2.65
CA GLY A 195 -7.48 -21.18 2.04
C GLY A 195 -8.15 -22.07 3.08
N MET A 196 -9.43 -22.38 2.85
CA MET A 196 -10.26 -23.22 3.72
C MET A 196 -10.65 -24.54 3.05
N HIS A 197 -10.79 -24.52 1.73
CA HIS A 197 -11.13 -25.72 0.97
C HIS A 197 -10.48 -25.70 -0.41
N ASN A 198 -10.18 -26.88 -0.92
CA ASN A 198 -9.84 -27.17 -2.30
C ASN A 198 -10.44 -28.54 -2.65
N THR A 199 -11.21 -28.64 -3.72
CA THR A 199 -11.89 -29.88 -4.11
C THR A 199 -10.96 -30.97 -4.66
N ALA A 200 -9.70 -30.66 -4.98
CA ALA A 200 -8.76 -31.60 -5.57
C ALA A 200 -7.74 -32.17 -4.57
N ASN A 201 -7.30 -31.39 -3.58
CA ASN A 201 -6.29 -31.80 -2.58
C ASN A 201 -6.27 -30.81 -1.40
N GLU A 202 -5.35 -31.02 -0.46
CA GLU A 202 -5.25 -30.22 0.77
C GLU A 202 -4.33 -28.98 0.66
N VAL A 203 -4.13 -28.45 -0.55
CA VAL A 203 -3.25 -27.27 -0.78
C VAL A 203 -4.04 -26.15 -1.44
N PHE A 204 -3.99 -24.94 -0.87
CA PHE A 204 -4.54 -23.74 -1.50
C PHE A 204 -3.55 -23.17 -2.50
N HIS A 205 -3.98 -22.91 -3.74
CA HIS A 205 -3.10 -22.39 -4.79
C HIS A 205 -3.64 -21.05 -5.31
N CYS A 206 -2.77 -20.05 -5.33
CA CYS A 206 -3.06 -18.71 -5.84
C CYS A 206 -1.99 -18.32 -6.86
N VAL A 207 -2.41 -18.08 -8.10
CA VAL A 207 -1.52 -17.78 -9.23
C VAL A 207 -1.07 -16.32 -9.17
N HIS A 208 -2.02 -15.40 -8.98
CA HIS A 208 -1.74 -13.97 -9.03
C HIS A 208 -2.61 -13.17 -8.05
N PHE A 209 -2.11 -12.03 -7.59
CA PHE A 209 -2.81 -11.15 -6.68
C PHE A 209 -2.59 -9.67 -7.03
N GLU A 210 -3.64 -8.87 -6.91
CA GLU A 210 -3.56 -7.42 -7.05
C GLU A 210 -4.36 -6.68 -5.99
N CYS A 211 -3.79 -5.57 -5.54
CA CYS A 211 -4.39 -4.67 -4.57
C CYS A 211 -3.88 -3.23 -4.79
N PRO A 212 -4.76 -2.25 -5.04
CA PRO A 212 -6.15 -2.43 -5.44
C PRO A 212 -6.27 -3.01 -6.86
N CYS A 213 -7.39 -3.66 -7.17
CA CYS A 213 -7.72 -4.08 -8.54
C CYS A 213 -8.62 -3.08 -9.27
N ARG A 214 -9.40 -2.31 -8.52
CA ARG A 214 -10.34 -1.30 -9.00
C ARG A 214 -10.29 -0.05 -8.11
N PRO A 215 -9.39 0.89 -8.42
CA PRO A 215 -9.25 2.16 -7.67
C PRO A 215 -10.49 3.05 -7.73
N ASP A 216 -11.30 2.92 -8.78
CA ASP A 216 -12.53 3.67 -9.01
C ASP A 216 -13.64 3.36 -7.98
N ILE A 217 -13.63 2.17 -7.39
CA ILE A 217 -14.57 1.80 -6.32
C ILE A 217 -14.36 2.67 -5.09
N LEU A 218 -13.10 2.91 -4.71
CA LEU A 218 -12.78 3.80 -3.59
C LEU A 218 -13.22 5.23 -3.88
N LYS A 219 -12.98 5.73 -5.10
CA LYS A 219 -13.42 7.07 -5.52
C LYS A 219 -14.94 7.23 -5.42
N SER A 220 -15.69 6.22 -5.88
CA SER A 220 -17.16 6.21 -5.83
C SER A 220 -17.64 6.25 -4.37
N TYR A 221 -17.09 5.40 -3.50
CA TYR A 221 -17.42 5.38 -2.07
C TYR A 221 -17.20 6.73 -1.41
N MET A 222 -16.06 7.38 -1.67
CA MET A 222 -15.75 8.68 -1.09
C MET A 222 -16.70 9.77 -1.59
N SER A 223 -17.07 9.76 -2.88
CA SER A 223 -18.03 10.72 -3.43
C SER A 223 -19.45 10.59 -2.86
N GLU A 224 -19.91 9.35 -2.61
CA GLU A 224 -21.22 9.10 -1.98
C GLU A 224 -21.26 9.63 -0.55
N GLN A 225 -20.19 9.41 0.23
CA GLN A 225 -20.10 9.94 1.60
C GLN A 225 -20.13 11.48 1.63
N THR A 226 -19.50 12.15 0.65
CA THR A 226 -19.60 13.62 0.51
C THR A 226 -21.02 14.09 0.27
N SER A 227 -21.78 13.37 -0.57
CA SER A 227 -23.17 13.76 -0.87
C SER A 227 -24.11 13.64 0.32
N ILE A 228 -23.88 12.68 1.22
CA ILE A 228 -24.71 12.46 2.41
C ILE A 228 -24.44 13.54 3.47
N LEU A 229 -23.18 13.93 3.70
CA LEU A 229 -22.85 14.98 4.66
C LEU A 229 -23.32 16.37 4.19
N THR A 230 -23.33 16.62 2.87
CA THR A 230 -23.81 17.89 2.30
C THR A 230 -25.33 18.03 2.28
N THR A 231 -26.09 16.95 2.51
CA THR A 231 -27.56 17.04 2.67
C THR A 231 -28.01 17.40 4.09
N ASP A 232 -27.12 17.32 5.08
CA ASP A 232 -27.43 17.60 6.49
C ASP A 232 -26.95 19.00 6.98
N GLU A 233 -26.16 19.72 6.17
CA GLU A 233 -25.77 21.12 6.45
C GLU A 233 -26.34 22.07 5.39
N HIS A 234 -27.23 22.97 5.81
CA HIS A 234 -27.66 24.08 4.96
C HIS A 234 -26.52 25.10 4.74
N GLU A 235 -26.40 25.50 3.46
CA GLU A 235 -25.74 26.68 2.87
C GLU A 235 -24.25 26.65 2.47
N GLU A 236 -24.10 26.65 1.13
CA GLU A 236 -23.05 27.26 0.29
C GLU A 236 -21.61 27.32 0.81
N ASN A 237 -20.84 26.26 0.52
CA ASN A 237 -19.50 26.39 -0.05
C ASN A 237 -19.17 25.12 -0.84
N SER A 238 -18.87 25.26 -2.13
CA SER A 238 -18.44 24.14 -2.97
C SER A 238 -17.03 23.71 -2.57
N VAL A 239 -16.92 22.83 -1.57
CA VAL A 239 -15.66 22.21 -1.15
C VAL A 239 -15.21 21.24 -2.26
N THR A 240 -13.99 21.42 -2.76
CA THR A 240 -13.44 20.51 -3.77
C THR A 240 -13.19 19.12 -3.18
N TYR A 241 -13.29 18.06 -3.98
CA TYR A 241 -13.07 16.68 -3.53
C TYR A 241 -11.72 16.50 -2.79
N ASP A 242 -10.69 17.25 -3.22
CA ASP A 242 -9.35 17.25 -2.62
C ASP A 242 -9.29 17.96 -1.26
N GLU A 243 -10.15 18.95 -1.01
CA GLU A 243 -10.29 19.61 0.30
C GLU A 243 -11.10 18.75 1.26
N TYR A 244 -12.14 18.07 0.79
CA TYR A 244 -12.98 17.18 1.58
C TYR A 244 -12.23 15.91 2.07
N CYS A 245 -11.35 15.36 1.24
CA CYS A 245 -10.49 14.24 1.63
C CYS A 245 -9.58 14.56 2.83
N LYS A 246 -9.31 15.85 3.10
CA LYS A 246 -8.54 16.32 4.25
C LYS A 246 -9.40 16.63 5.49
N SER A 247 -10.72 16.80 5.34
CA SER A 247 -11.61 17.28 6.41
C SER A 247 -12.45 16.19 7.10
N LEU A 248 -12.29 14.92 6.72
CA LEU A 248 -13.12 13.81 7.20
C LEU A 248 -12.70 13.27 8.59
N GLU A 249 -13.26 13.84 9.67
CA GLU A 249 -13.66 13.11 10.89
C GLU A 249 -14.91 13.78 11.53
N PRO A 250 -15.87 13.05 12.15
CA PRO A 250 -16.07 11.61 12.28
C PRO A 250 -17.47 11.12 11.83
N LEU A 251 -17.55 10.02 11.07
CA LEU A 251 -18.69 9.09 11.13
C LEU A 251 -18.28 7.69 10.60
N LEU A 252 -18.52 6.70 11.45
CA LEU A 252 -18.33 5.24 11.36
C LEU A 252 -16.94 4.62 11.71
N ASP A 253 -16.94 3.99 12.89
CA ASP A 253 -15.92 3.18 13.59
C ASP A 253 -15.46 1.90 12.85
N ILE A 254 -15.13 1.95 11.55
CA ILE A 254 -14.64 0.77 10.80
C ILE A 254 -13.24 0.98 10.20
N LEU A 255 -12.67 2.18 10.31
CA LEU A 255 -11.35 2.52 9.73
C LEU A 255 -10.17 2.41 10.71
N THR A 256 -10.40 2.12 11.99
CA THR A 256 -9.31 1.94 12.95
C THR A 256 -8.82 0.49 12.93
N CYS A 257 -7.60 0.27 12.45
CA CYS A 257 -6.83 -0.86 12.93
C CYS A 257 -6.54 -0.58 14.42
N ASN A 258 -7.29 -1.21 15.32
CA ASN A 258 -7.10 -1.02 16.77
C ASN A 258 -5.69 -1.47 17.17
N SER A 259 -4.73 -0.56 17.21
CA SER A 259 -3.42 -0.78 17.80
C SER A 259 -3.45 -0.35 19.26
N SER A 260 -3.69 -1.30 20.18
CA SER A 260 -3.32 -1.09 21.58
C SER A 260 -1.82 -1.32 21.72
N SER A 261 -1.00 -0.27 21.57
CA SER A 261 0.41 -0.33 21.96
C SER A 261 0.68 0.72 23.04
N THR A 262 0.92 0.25 24.25
CA THR A 262 1.55 1.02 25.33
C THR A 262 2.89 1.54 24.83
N ALA A 263 3.04 2.85 24.73
CA ALA A 263 4.31 3.49 24.43
C ALA A 263 5.26 3.25 25.61
N ASP A 264 6.22 2.36 25.44
CA ASP A 264 7.35 2.23 26.37
C ASP A 264 8.45 3.23 25.97
N ASN A 265 8.97 3.94 26.97
CA ASN A 265 9.92 5.04 26.83
C ASN A 265 11.29 4.51 26.37
N GLY A 266 11.46 4.30 25.07
CA GLY A 266 12.72 3.92 24.44
C GLY A 266 13.42 5.11 23.77
N SER A 267 14.71 5.29 24.08
CA SER A 267 15.62 6.33 23.58
C SER A 267 15.40 6.70 22.11
N LEU A 268 15.04 7.97 21.86
CA LEU A 268 14.85 8.58 20.55
C LEU A 268 16.19 8.67 19.79
N VAL A 269 16.25 8.11 18.58
CA VAL A 269 17.33 8.39 17.62
C VAL A 269 16.77 9.35 16.58
N GLN A 270 17.21 10.60 16.66
CA GLN A 270 16.77 11.69 15.80
C GLN A 270 17.80 11.89 14.69
N THR A 271 17.40 11.78 13.43
CA THR A 271 18.23 12.19 12.29
C THR A 271 17.72 13.54 11.80
N HIS A 272 18.54 14.57 11.94
CA HIS A 272 18.28 15.91 11.39
C HIS A 272 18.98 16.03 10.05
N ILE A 273 18.22 16.36 9.01
CA ILE A 273 18.78 16.78 7.72
C ILE A 273 18.29 18.21 7.47
N SER A 274 19.16 19.18 7.71
CA SER A 274 18.98 20.59 7.38
C SER A 274 19.77 20.87 6.10
N LEU A 275 19.11 20.75 4.95
CA LEU A 275 19.66 21.15 3.66
C LEU A 275 18.61 21.93 2.87
N PRO A 276 18.95 23.07 2.25
CA PRO A 276 18.12 23.65 1.21
C PRO A 276 18.06 22.65 0.04
N PHE A 277 16.89 22.09 -0.23
CA PHE A 277 16.72 21.13 -1.33
C PHE A 277 16.34 21.87 -2.61
N MET A 278 17.02 21.54 -3.72
CA MET A 278 16.61 21.98 -5.06
C MET A 278 15.57 21.01 -5.62
N ILE A 279 14.47 21.56 -6.09
CA ILE A 279 13.44 20.86 -6.87
C ILE A 279 14.01 20.61 -8.28
N LYS A 280 14.26 19.35 -8.65
CA LYS A 280 14.37 19.00 -10.07
C LYS A 280 12.97 18.97 -10.66
N SER A 281 12.67 19.90 -11.56
CA SER A 281 11.53 19.78 -12.46
C SER A 281 11.93 18.88 -13.62
N ASP A 282 11.19 17.80 -13.87
CA ASP A 282 11.28 17.07 -15.14
C ASP A 282 10.68 17.96 -16.24
N SER A 283 11.49 18.88 -16.78
CA SER A 283 11.22 19.43 -18.10
C SER A 283 11.63 18.37 -19.10
N ALA A 284 10.65 17.81 -19.82
CA ALA A 284 10.87 16.94 -20.97
C ALA A 284 11.79 17.64 -21.98
N GLY A 285 13.08 17.30 -21.94
CA GLY A 285 14.08 17.74 -22.89
C GLY A 285 13.97 16.88 -24.14
N ILE A 286 13.49 17.49 -25.21
CA ILE A 286 13.61 17.01 -26.58
C ILE A 286 15.10 16.77 -26.86
N TYR A 287 15.51 15.52 -27.05
CA TYR A 287 16.82 15.18 -27.59
C TYR A 287 16.87 15.58 -29.08
N PRO A 288 17.84 16.37 -29.55
CA PRO A 288 18.18 16.39 -30.96
C PRO A 288 18.86 15.07 -31.31
N SER A 289 18.38 14.44 -32.38
CA SER A 289 19.00 13.29 -33.05
C SER A 289 20.44 13.61 -33.46
N GLU A 290 21.42 12.86 -32.94
CA GLU A 290 22.75 12.82 -33.52
C GLU A 290 22.70 11.98 -34.81
N GLN A 291 23.13 12.61 -35.90
CA GLN A 291 23.35 11.97 -37.19
C GLN A 291 24.58 11.06 -37.12
N GLU A 292 24.43 9.81 -37.56
CA GLU A 292 25.54 8.94 -37.92
C GLU A 292 26.35 9.58 -39.05
N ASN A 293 27.61 9.88 -38.79
CA ASN A 293 28.61 10.08 -39.83
C ASN A 293 29.31 8.74 -40.08
N ASP A 294 28.95 8.11 -41.19
CA ASP A 294 29.84 7.21 -41.93
C ASP A 294 31.12 7.98 -42.31
N GLU A 295 32.29 7.51 -41.86
CA GLU A 295 33.53 7.72 -42.64
C GLU A 295 34.60 6.65 -42.33
N ASN A 296 34.88 5.91 -43.41
CA ASN A 296 35.94 4.95 -43.74
C ASN A 296 37.35 5.08 -43.14
N ASN A 297 38.09 3.95 -43.27
CA ASN A 297 39.54 3.74 -43.31
C ASN A 297 40.28 3.79 -41.96
N THR A 298 40.89 2.71 -41.47
CA THR A 298 41.98 1.92 -42.10
C THR A 298 42.14 0.58 -41.39
#